data_AF-A0A6G7GQE0-F1
#
_entry.id   AF-A0A6G7GQE0-F1
#
_cell.length_a   1.000
_cell.length_b   1.000
_cell.length_c   1.000
_cell.angle_alpha   90.00
_cell.angle_beta   90.00
_cell.angle_gamma   90.00
#
_symmetry.space_group_name_H-M   'P 1'
#
loop_
_entity.id
_entity.type
_entity.pdbx_description
1 polymer ?
#
loop_
_entity_poly.entity_id
_entity_poly.type
_entity_poly.pdbx_seq_one_letter_code
_entity_poly.pdbx_strand_id
1 'polypeptide(L)'
;MIITVKNLAKKIKNCARKKAAERVLLITLSMLLVATAFLAGMLPADEKCGALIINSNESVKKYSMIQTVFKTHFDGAVAEIDIGSNWLDEKALEKTLLNKNPDMIFSIGSKAYLLACRVAKDANIIYSLGINWQRFAITDKTYVIASEVPPLTLGMTHIFCWTPC
;
A
#
# COMPACT_ATOMS: atom_id res chain seq x y z
N MET A 1 34.84 -10.43 65.13
CA MET A 1 33.46 -10.59 64.64
C MET A 1 33.23 -12.05 64.28
N ILE A 2 32.63 -12.85 65.17
CA ILE A 2 32.42 -14.30 64.95
C ILE A 2 31.12 -14.48 64.16
N ILE A 3 31.24 -14.79 62.87
CA ILE A 3 30.08 -15.15 62.06
C ILE A 3 29.73 -16.61 62.39
N THR A 4 28.56 -16.84 62.97
CA THR A 4 28.09 -18.20 63.24
C THR A 4 27.91 -18.98 61.94
N VAL A 5 28.21 -20.29 61.95
CA VAL A 5 28.10 -21.19 60.78
C VAL A 5 26.73 -21.07 60.08
N LYS A 6 25.67 -20.84 60.86
CA LYS A 6 24.31 -20.59 60.36
C LYS A 6 24.20 -19.35 59.46
N ASN A 7 24.88 -18.25 59.80
CA ASN A 7 24.91 -17.02 58.99
C ASN A 7 25.70 -17.19 57.70
N LEU A 8 26.78 -17.97 57.72
CA LEU A 8 27.56 -18.27 56.51
C LEU A 8 26.75 -19.14 55.53
N ALA A 9 26.08 -20.19 56.03
CA ALA A 9 25.22 -21.06 55.22
C ALA A 9 24.04 -20.29 54.58
N LYS A 10 23.44 -19.34 55.32
CA LYS A 10 22.37 -18.47 54.79
C LYS A 10 22.87 -17.55 53.67
N LYS A 11 24.07 -16.98 53.83
CA LYS A 11 24.70 -16.10 52.82
C LYS A 11 25.01 -16.86 51.51
N ILE A 12 25.51 -18.09 51.61
CA ILE A 12 25.78 -18.96 50.45
C ILE A 12 24.48 -19.30 49.71
N LYS A 13 23.41 -19.71 50.43
CA LYS A 13 22.10 -20.00 49.81
C LYS A 13 21.50 -18.77 49.10
N ASN A 14 21.59 -17.59 49.71
CA ASN A 14 21.08 -16.35 49.10
C ASN A 14 21.87 -15.95 47.86
N CYS A 15 23.20 -16.12 47.87
CA CYS A 15 24.06 -15.87 46.71
C CYS A 15 23.74 -16.83 45.54
N ALA A 16 23.52 -18.11 45.84
CA ALA A 16 23.13 -19.11 44.84
C ALA A 16 21.75 -18.82 44.23
N ARG A 17 20.76 -18.44 45.04
CA ARG A 17 19.43 -18.02 44.54
C ARG A 17 19.51 -16.79 43.65
N LYS A 18 20.34 -15.80 44.01
CA LYS A 18 20.51 -14.58 43.19
C LYS A 18 21.10 -14.91 41.82
N LYS A 19 22.16 -15.73 41.77
CA LYS A 19 22.75 -16.19 40.50
C LYS A 19 21.78 -17.02 39.66
N ALA A 20 20.95 -17.85 40.30
CA ALA A 20 19.92 -18.62 39.60
C ALA A 20 18.83 -17.71 39.01
N ALA A 21 18.38 -16.70 39.77
CA ALA A 21 17.40 -15.72 39.30
C ALA A 21 17.93 -14.88 38.13
N GLU A 22 19.20 -14.43 38.16
CA GLU A 22 19.83 -13.71 37.04
C GLU A 22 19.87 -14.57 35.77
N ARG A 23 20.20 -15.86 35.89
CA ARG A 23 20.20 -16.81 34.76
C ARG A 23 18.79 -17.02 34.19
N VAL A 24 17.79 -17.20 35.05
CA VAL A 24 16.39 -17.35 34.62
C VAL A 24 15.92 -16.09 33.90
N LEU A 25 16.25 -14.91 34.44
CA LEU A 25 15.91 -13.63 33.83
C LEU A 25 16.50 -13.50 32.41
N LEU A 26 17.80 -13.81 32.25
CA LEU A 26 18.49 -13.78 30.95
C LEU A 26 17.85 -14.76 29.95
N ILE A 27 17.51 -15.97 30.39
CA ILE A 27 16.87 -16.97 29.53
C ILE A 27 15.48 -16.48 29.10
N THR A 28 14.66 -15.95 30.04
CA THR A 28 13.33 -15.43 29.71
C THR A 28 13.40 -14.24 28.75
N LEU A 29 14.38 -13.35 28.91
CA LEU A 29 14.58 -12.22 28.01
C LEU A 29 14.97 -12.71 26.61
N SER A 30 15.85 -13.71 26.52
CA SER A 30 16.27 -14.29 25.24
C SER A 30 15.12 -14.98 24.50
N MET A 31 14.29 -15.75 25.21
CA MET A 31 13.10 -16.38 24.61
C MET A 31 12.09 -15.36 24.13
N LEU A 32 11.87 -14.27 24.88
CA LEU A 32 10.99 -13.19 24.47
C LEU A 32 11.49 -12.52 23.18
N LEU A 33 12.80 -12.31 23.05
CA LEU A 33 13.42 -11.67 21.90
C LEU A 33 13.38 -12.56 20.64
N VAL A 34 13.50 -13.87 20.80
CA VAL A 34 13.31 -14.83 19.70
C VAL A 34 11.84 -14.90 19.28
N ALA A 35 10.90 -14.88 20.23
CA ALA A 35 9.47 -14.91 19.94
C ALA A 35 9.02 -13.65 19.16
N THR A 36 9.51 -12.46 19.52
CA THR A 36 9.19 -11.22 18.79
C THR A 36 9.76 -11.22 17.38
N ALA A 37 10.97 -11.74 17.17
CA ALA A 37 11.56 -11.88 15.84
C ALA A 37 10.76 -12.86 14.95
N PHE A 38 10.26 -13.95 15.52
CA PHE A 38 9.46 -14.94 14.79
C PHE A 38 8.09 -14.37 14.36
N LEU A 39 7.45 -13.57 15.22
CA LEU A 39 6.21 -12.86 14.90
C LEU A 39 6.40 -11.81 13.80
N ALA A 40 7.54 -11.12 13.77
CA ALA A 40 7.83 -10.13 12.71
C ALA A 40 7.96 -10.77 11.32
N GLY A 41 8.47 -12.01 11.24
CA GLY A 41 8.58 -12.75 9.98
C GLY A 41 7.26 -13.28 9.41
N MET A 42 6.17 -13.23 10.18
CA MET A 42 4.83 -13.65 9.74
C MET A 42 3.99 -12.51 9.18
N LEU A 43 4.49 -11.27 9.18
CA LEU A 43 3.79 -10.19 8.51
C LEU A 43 3.76 -10.47 7.00
N PRO A 44 2.58 -10.37 6.34
CA PRO A 44 2.50 -10.50 4.89
C PRO A 44 3.45 -9.48 4.26
N ALA A 45 4.28 -9.93 3.32
CA ALA A 45 5.10 -9.03 2.53
C ALA A 45 4.16 -8.03 1.82
N ASP A 46 4.37 -6.75 2.08
CA ASP A 46 3.70 -5.65 1.39
C ASP A 46 4.07 -5.75 -0.10
N GLU A 47 3.17 -6.32 -0.91
CA GLU A 47 3.34 -6.43 -2.35
C GLU A 47 3.12 -5.04 -2.96
N LYS A 48 4.14 -4.21 -2.82
CA LYS A 48 4.19 -2.88 -3.42
C LYS A 48 3.97 -3.01 -4.93
N CYS A 49 2.99 -2.30 -5.47
CA CYS A 49 2.82 -2.14 -6.91
C CYS A 49 3.28 -0.75 -7.37
N GLY A 50 3.72 -0.63 -8.62
CA GLY A 50 4.06 0.66 -9.20
C GLY A 50 2.81 1.46 -9.56
N ALA A 51 1.76 0.78 -10.04
CA ALA A 51 0.49 1.40 -10.37
C ALA A 51 -0.71 0.61 -9.85
N LEU A 52 -1.73 1.32 -9.40
CA LEU A 52 -3.07 0.79 -9.14
C LEU A 52 -4.03 1.26 -10.24
N ILE A 53 -4.51 0.35 -11.07
CA ILE A 53 -5.54 0.64 -12.06
C ILE A 53 -6.91 0.51 -11.41
N ILE A 54 -7.71 1.56 -11.54
CA ILE A 54 -9.11 1.57 -11.11
C ILE A 54 -9.97 1.76 -12.35
N ASN A 55 -10.68 0.70 -12.76
CA ASN A 55 -11.60 0.74 -13.88
C ASN A 55 -13.02 1.02 -13.39
N SER A 56 -13.69 1.99 -14.02
CA SER A 56 -15.10 2.27 -13.70
C SER A 56 -16.01 1.10 -14.06
N ASN A 57 -15.71 0.37 -15.14
CA ASN A 57 -16.42 -0.83 -15.59
C ASN A 57 -15.66 -1.52 -16.73
N GLU A 58 -14.96 -2.62 -16.45
CA GLU A 58 -14.16 -3.36 -17.44
C GLU A 58 -15.00 -3.97 -18.57
N SER A 59 -16.29 -4.22 -18.36
CA SER A 59 -17.20 -4.69 -19.43
C SER A 59 -17.39 -3.66 -20.56
N VAL A 60 -17.05 -2.40 -20.31
CA VAL A 60 -17.04 -1.36 -21.35
C VAL A 60 -15.78 -1.52 -22.20
N LYS A 61 -15.94 -1.96 -23.46
CA LYS A 61 -14.85 -2.22 -24.41
C LYS A 61 -13.79 -1.10 -24.51
N LYS A 62 -14.21 0.17 -24.45
CA LYS A 62 -13.27 1.32 -24.46
C LYS A 62 -12.36 1.30 -23.24
N TYR A 63 -12.90 1.01 -22.06
CA TYR A 63 -12.15 1.00 -20.81
C TYR A 63 -11.18 -0.19 -20.73
N SER A 64 -11.60 -1.38 -21.14
CA SER A 64 -10.70 -2.54 -21.19
C SER A 64 -9.58 -2.38 -22.21
N MET A 65 -9.83 -1.73 -23.35
CA MET A 65 -8.78 -1.38 -24.32
C MET A 65 -7.73 -0.44 -23.72
N ILE A 66 -8.18 0.63 -23.05
CA ILE A 66 -7.29 1.59 -22.39
C ILE A 66 -6.44 0.90 -21.31
N GLN A 67 -7.06 0.07 -20.47
CA GLN A 67 -6.36 -0.72 -19.44
C GLN A 67 -5.30 -1.63 -20.06
N THR A 68 -5.63 -2.32 -21.16
CA THR A 68 -4.70 -3.20 -21.87
C THR A 68 -3.51 -2.44 -22.43
N VAL A 69 -3.74 -1.28 -23.05
CA VAL A 69 -2.67 -0.42 -23.57
C VAL A 69 -1.77 0.05 -22.44
N PHE A 70 -2.33 0.57 -21.35
CA PHE A 70 -1.54 0.99 -20.19
C PHE A 70 -0.68 -0.17 -19.65
N LYS A 71 -1.27 -1.34 -19.44
CA LYS A 71 -0.54 -2.53 -18.93
C LYS A 71 0.58 -3.00 -19.87
N THR A 72 0.40 -2.82 -21.18
CA THR A 72 1.41 -3.25 -22.18
C THR A 72 2.62 -2.32 -22.18
N HIS A 73 2.45 -1.06 -21.78
CA HIS A 73 3.50 -0.04 -21.85
C HIS A 73 4.03 0.42 -20.48
N PHE A 74 3.42 -0.02 -19.39
CA PHE A 74 3.86 0.31 -18.04
C PHE A 74 4.91 -0.68 -17.56
N ASP A 75 6.13 -0.19 -17.35
CA ASP A 75 7.23 -0.95 -16.78
C ASP A 75 7.09 -1.00 -15.24
N GLY A 76 6.25 -1.92 -14.73
CA GLY A 76 6.11 -2.11 -13.29
C GLY A 76 5.00 -3.07 -12.88
N ALA A 77 4.96 -3.42 -11.60
CA ALA A 77 3.88 -4.22 -11.04
C ALA A 77 2.57 -3.42 -11.03
N VAL A 78 1.50 -4.05 -11.48
CA VAL A 78 0.17 -3.43 -11.59
C VAL A 78 -0.81 -4.20 -10.71
N ALA A 79 -1.56 -3.47 -9.89
CA ALA A 79 -2.76 -3.98 -9.23
C ALA A 79 -4.00 -3.44 -9.96
N GLU A 80 -5.10 -4.20 -9.96
CA GLU A 80 -6.30 -3.89 -10.74
C GLU A 80 -7.54 -3.96 -9.85
N ILE A 81 -8.43 -2.98 -10.00
CA ILE A 81 -9.74 -2.92 -9.36
C ILE A 81 -10.75 -2.56 -10.43
N ASP A 82 -11.72 -3.44 -10.69
CA ASP A 82 -12.93 -3.08 -11.44
C ASP A 82 -14.05 -2.70 -10.49
N ILE A 83 -14.60 -1.50 -10.70
CA ILE A 83 -15.73 -1.01 -9.91
C ILE A 83 -17.05 -1.49 -10.53
N GLY A 84 -17.12 -1.74 -11.84
CA GLY A 84 -18.33 -2.23 -12.51
C GLY A 84 -19.60 -1.45 -12.17
N SER A 85 -20.70 -2.18 -11.96
CA SER A 85 -22.00 -1.61 -11.55
C SER A 85 -22.05 -1.21 -10.06
N ASN A 86 -21.26 -1.85 -9.20
CA ASN A 86 -21.31 -1.61 -7.76
C ASN A 86 -20.45 -0.39 -7.40
N TRP A 87 -20.91 0.50 -6.53
CA TRP A 87 -19.96 1.49 -5.99
C TRP A 87 -19.03 0.74 -5.03
N LEU A 88 -17.74 0.69 -5.35
CA LEU A 88 -16.77 0.07 -4.44
C LEU A 88 -16.78 0.84 -3.12
N ASP A 89 -16.79 0.11 -2.00
CA ASP A 89 -16.69 0.71 -0.67
C ASP A 89 -15.36 1.46 -0.54
N GLU A 90 -15.40 2.70 -0.07
CA GLU A 90 -14.22 3.53 0.17
C GLU A 90 -13.22 2.80 1.07
N LYS A 91 -13.71 2.07 2.09
CA LYS A 91 -12.87 1.28 3.00
C LYS A 91 -12.13 0.15 2.29
N ALA A 92 -12.73 -0.45 1.27
CA ALA A 92 -12.08 -1.51 0.50
C ALA A 92 -10.94 -0.93 -0.34
N LEU A 93 -11.13 0.27 -0.90
CA LEU A 93 -10.07 0.98 -1.61
C LEU A 93 -8.96 1.44 -0.65
N GLU A 94 -9.29 2.01 0.50
CA GLU A 94 -8.31 2.38 1.54
C GLU A 94 -7.43 1.20 1.93
N LYS A 95 -8.05 0.05 2.21
CA LYS A 95 -7.31 -1.17 2.53
C LYS A 95 -6.41 -1.61 1.38
N THR A 96 -6.87 -1.47 0.13
CA THR A 96 -6.05 -1.83 -1.04
C THR A 96 -4.88 -0.88 -1.21
N LEU A 97 -5.08 0.43 -1.01
CA LEU A 97 -4.00 1.42 -1.06
C LEU A 97 -2.95 1.17 0.02
N LEU A 98 -3.37 0.84 1.24
CA LEU A 98 -2.45 0.48 2.32
C LEU A 98 -1.68 -0.81 2.05
N ASN A 99 -2.32 -1.81 1.44
CA ASN A 99 -1.74 -3.13 1.20
C ASN A 99 -0.89 -3.23 -0.07
N LYS A 100 -1.11 -2.34 -1.04
CA LYS A 100 -0.40 -2.34 -2.33
C LYS A 100 0.53 -1.15 -2.48
N ASN A 101 0.37 -0.13 -1.64
CA ASN A 101 1.19 1.08 -1.58
C ASN A 101 1.63 1.60 -2.96
N PRO A 102 0.68 1.90 -3.87
CA PRO A 102 0.99 2.25 -5.25
C PRO A 102 1.69 3.61 -5.35
N ASP A 103 2.67 3.72 -6.24
CA ASP A 103 3.32 5.01 -6.54
C ASP A 103 2.36 5.96 -7.30
N MET A 104 1.41 5.40 -8.06
CA MET A 104 0.38 6.15 -8.78
C MET A 104 -0.93 5.37 -8.93
N ILE A 105 -2.02 6.09 -9.15
CA ILE A 105 -3.35 5.54 -9.45
C ILE A 105 -3.72 5.87 -10.90
N PHE A 106 -3.98 4.86 -11.72
CA PHE A 106 -4.49 5.03 -13.08
C PHE A 106 -6.01 4.80 -13.10
N SER A 107 -6.77 5.88 -13.17
CA SER A 107 -8.23 5.86 -13.11
C SER A 107 -8.86 5.94 -14.51
N ILE A 108 -9.73 4.97 -14.82
CA ILE A 108 -10.40 4.86 -16.11
C ILE A 108 -11.89 5.16 -15.93
N GLY A 109 -12.35 6.26 -16.50
CA GLY A 109 -13.73 6.74 -16.36
C GLY A 109 -13.99 7.52 -15.06
N SER A 110 -15.08 8.30 -15.07
CA SER A 110 -15.35 9.28 -14.01
C SER A 110 -15.65 8.67 -12.64
N LYS A 111 -16.24 7.47 -12.58
CA LYS A 111 -16.54 6.78 -11.31
C LYS A 111 -15.26 6.41 -10.58
N ALA A 112 -14.29 5.86 -11.30
CA ALA A 112 -12.95 5.56 -10.79
C ALA A 112 -12.24 6.83 -10.30
N TYR A 113 -12.26 7.91 -11.10
CA TYR A 113 -11.63 9.16 -10.73
C TYR A 113 -12.21 9.76 -9.45
N LEU A 114 -13.54 9.88 -9.37
CA LEU A 114 -14.22 10.44 -8.19
C LEU A 114 -14.01 9.62 -6.93
N LEU A 115 -13.90 8.29 -7.06
CA LEU A 115 -13.58 7.43 -5.93
C LEU A 115 -12.12 7.63 -5.50
N ALA A 116 -11.19 7.65 -6.45
CA ALA A 116 -9.77 7.88 -6.19
C ALA A 116 -9.52 9.24 -5.51
N CYS A 117 -10.13 10.33 -5.98
CA CYS A 117 -9.96 11.65 -5.37
C CYS A 117 -10.49 11.74 -3.93
N ARG A 118 -11.54 10.97 -3.60
CA ARG A 118 -12.09 10.95 -2.24
C ARG A 118 -11.16 10.23 -1.26
N VAL A 119 -10.63 9.09 -1.69
CA VAL A 119 -9.89 8.16 -0.84
C VAL A 119 -8.38 8.44 -0.83
N ALA A 120 -7.80 8.79 -1.97
CA ALA A 120 -6.36 8.91 -2.18
C ALA A 120 -5.93 10.37 -2.40
N LYS A 121 -6.23 11.26 -1.45
CA LYS A 121 -5.99 12.71 -1.56
C LYS A 121 -4.54 13.08 -1.83
N ASP A 122 -3.60 12.24 -1.39
CA ASP A 122 -2.16 12.51 -1.50
C ASP A 122 -1.46 11.76 -2.63
N ALA A 123 -2.17 10.89 -3.35
CA ALA A 123 -1.59 10.08 -4.41
C ALA A 123 -1.54 10.83 -5.74
N ASN A 124 -0.59 10.45 -6.61
CA ASN A 124 -0.59 10.86 -8.01
C ASN A 124 -1.71 10.12 -8.74
N ILE A 125 -2.68 10.85 -9.31
CA ILE A 125 -3.83 10.26 -10.00
C ILE A 125 -3.74 10.60 -11.49
N ILE A 126 -3.65 9.59 -12.33
CA ILE A 126 -3.81 9.72 -13.76
C ILE A 126 -5.28 9.45 -14.11
N TYR A 127 -5.94 10.40 -14.77
CA TYR A 127 -7.33 10.31 -15.19
C TYR A 127 -7.45 10.11 -16.70
N SER A 128 -7.93 8.95 -17.10
CA SER A 128 -8.17 8.58 -18.49
C SER A 128 -9.62 8.89 -18.92
N LEU A 129 -9.94 10.17 -19.16
CA LEU A 129 -11.10 10.61 -19.96
C LEU A 129 -10.98 12.11 -20.33
N GLY A 130 -10.94 12.44 -21.63
CA GLY A 130 -10.49 13.74 -22.12
C GLY A 130 -11.55 14.77 -22.48
N ILE A 131 -12.80 14.40 -22.78
CA ILE A 131 -13.80 15.39 -23.25
C ILE A 131 -14.57 16.05 -22.09
N ASN A 132 -14.49 15.50 -20.87
CA ASN A 132 -15.30 15.96 -19.74
C ASN A 132 -14.52 16.29 -18.47
N TRP A 133 -13.18 16.45 -18.57
CA TRP A 133 -12.34 16.71 -17.39
C TRP A 133 -12.66 18.03 -16.69
N GLN A 134 -13.11 19.05 -17.43
CA GLN A 134 -13.48 20.37 -16.88
C GLN A 134 -14.62 20.31 -15.86
N ARG A 135 -15.39 19.21 -15.82
CA ARG A 135 -16.45 19.02 -14.81
C ARG A 135 -15.93 18.55 -13.46
N PHE A 136 -14.65 18.18 -13.38
CA PHE A 136 -14.06 17.62 -12.17
C PHE A 136 -13.01 18.56 -11.61
N ALA A 137 -12.92 18.63 -10.29
CA ALA A 137 -11.83 19.32 -9.63
C ALA A 137 -10.52 18.56 -9.92
N ILE A 138 -9.64 19.19 -10.67
CA ILE A 138 -8.28 18.71 -10.94
C ILE A 138 -7.36 19.36 -9.90
N THR A 139 -6.54 18.55 -9.24
CA THR A 139 -5.52 19.02 -8.29
C THR A 139 -4.14 19.03 -8.97
N ASP A 140 -3.14 19.58 -8.29
CA ASP A 140 -1.72 19.54 -8.68
C ASP A 140 -1.17 18.11 -8.83
N LYS A 141 -1.80 17.13 -8.18
CA LYS A 141 -1.46 15.70 -8.26
C LYS A 141 -2.28 14.91 -9.28
N THR A 142 -3.14 15.58 -10.04
CA THR A 142 -3.95 14.94 -11.08
C THR A 142 -3.38 15.21 -12.48
N TYR A 143 -3.17 14.14 -13.23
CA TYR A 143 -2.72 14.17 -14.63
C TYR A 143 -3.84 13.65 -15.53
N VAL A 144 -4.20 14.35 -16.61
CA VAL A 144 -5.32 13.94 -17.46
C VAL A 144 -4.82 13.41 -18.81
N ILE A 145 -5.33 12.24 -19.22
CA ILE A 145 -5.07 11.64 -20.52
C ILE A 145 -6.37 11.59 -21.31
N ALA A 146 -6.34 12.18 -22.51
CA ALA A 146 -7.47 12.18 -23.43
C ALA A 146 -7.56 10.88 -24.22
N SER A 147 -8.24 9.88 -23.66
CA SER A 147 -8.40 8.54 -24.26
C SER A 147 -9.55 8.46 -25.30
N GLU A 148 -9.84 9.58 -25.94
CA GLU A 148 -10.96 9.78 -26.87
C GLU A 148 -10.54 9.48 -28.31
N VAL A 149 -9.22 9.47 -28.56
CA VAL A 149 -8.63 9.23 -29.88
C VAL A 149 -8.24 7.75 -30.00
N PRO A 150 -8.56 7.06 -31.10
CA PRO A 150 -8.18 5.67 -31.31
C PRO A 150 -6.66 5.47 -31.19
N PRO A 151 -6.18 4.35 -30.61
CA PRO A 151 -4.74 4.07 -30.48
C PRO A 151 -3.99 3.97 -31.83
N LEU A 152 -4.71 3.78 -32.93
CA LEU A 152 -4.16 3.61 -34.28
C LEU A 152 -3.71 4.90 -34.97
N THR A 153 -4.03 6.07 -34.41
CA THR A 153 -3.71 7.37 -35.03
C THR A 153 -2.73 8.23 -34.25
N LEU A 154 -2.41 7.87 -33.02
CA LEU A 154 -1.42 8.58 -32.21
C LEU A 154 -0.53 7.53 -31.55
N GLY A 155 0.74 7.50 -31.95
CA GLY A 155 1.77 7.03 -31.03
C GLY A 155 1.56 7.75 -29.70
N MET A 156 1.78 7.06 -28.58
CA MET A 156 1.71 7.65 -27.23
C MET A 156 2.80 8.73 -27.06
N THR A 157 2.68 9.86 -27.75
CA THR A 157 3.63 10.98 -27.72
C THR A 157 2.97 12.27 -27.26
N HIS A 158 1.65 12.28 -27.02
CA HIS A 158 0.96 13.45 -26.49
C HIS A 158 0.10 13.09 -25.28
N ILE A 159 0.76 12.81 -24.15
CA ILE A 159 0.18 13.09 -22.84
C ILE A 159 0.05 14.62 -22.79
N PHE A 160 -1.16 15.14 -22.92
CA PHE A 160 -1.43 16.53 -22.57
C PHE A 160 -1.34 16.64 -21.05
N CYS A 161 -0.12 16.81 -20.56
CA CYS A 161 0.16 17.05 -19.15
C CYS A 161 -0.32 18.46 -18.79
N TRP A 162 -1.61 18.60 -18.52
CA TRP A 162 -2.17 19.83 -17.96
C TRP A 162 -1.91 19.84 -16.46
N THR A 163 -0.75 20.32 -16.04
CA THR A 163 -0.56 20.75 -14.65
C THR A 163 -1.28 22.09 -14.48
N PRO A 164 -2.18 22.27 -13.50
CA PRO A 164 -2.64 23.60 -13.14
C PRO A 164 -1.42 24.40 -12.65
N CYS A 165 -1.19 25.58 -13.24
CA CYS A 165 -0.19 26.54 -12.77
C CYS A 165 -0.55 27.06 -11.38
#